data_AF-R9JFG3-F1
#
_entry.id   AF-R9JFG3-F1
#
_cell.length_a   1.000
_cell.length_b   1.000
_cell.length_c   1.000
_cell.angle_alpha   90.00
_cell.angle_beta   90.00
_cell.angle_gamma   90.00
#
_symmetry.space_group_name_H-M   'P 1'
#
loop_
_entity.id
_entity.type
_entity.pdbx_description
1 polymer ?
#
loop_
_entity_poly.entity_id
_entity_poly.type
_entity_poly.pdbx_seq_one_letter_code
_entity_poly.pdbx_strand_id
1 'polypeptide(L)'
;MAIRNLILDRKAEELPAEIIENYLRYGDTKVGGEYQQLMEEAAKSYVDKIFAELKAHGYNPNLMKLYIMGGGAKVVELVGDYDSGNVTFNHDIRANAKGYEYFCYMKLRRQKAMASAG
;
A
#
# COMPACT_ATOMS: atom_id res chain seq x y z
N MET A 1 15.88 4.87 1.09
CA MET A 1 14.75 3.94 0.78
C MET A 1 15.13 2.57 1.33
N ALA A 2 14.24 1.87 2.04
CA ALA A 2 14.58 0.66 2.80
C ALA A 2 15.38 -0.38 1.98
N ILE A 3 14.92 -0.71 0.77
CA ILE A 3 15.62 -1.62 -0.15
C ILE A 3 17.03 -1.13 -0.50
N ARG A 4 17.17 0.14 -0.92
CA ARG A 4 18.47 0.74 -1.27
C ARG A 4 19.45 0.65 -0.11
N ASN A 5 19.00 1.01 1.09
CA ASN A 5 19.84 1.02 2.28
C ASN A 5 20.30 -0.41 2.63
N LEU A 6 19.38 -1.39 2.65
CA LEU A 6 19.73 -2.77 2.98
C LEU A 6 20.75 -3.35 2.00
N ILE A 7 20.63 -3.05 0.71
CA ILE A 7 21.54 -3.59 -0.30
C ILE A 7 22.91 -2.91 -0.20
N LEU A 8 22.95 -1.60 0.00
CA LEU A 8 24.20 -0.89 0.27
C LEU A 8 24.91 -1.48 1.51
N ASP A 9 24.17 -1.73 2.59
CA ASP A 9 24.71 -2.27 3.84
C ASP A 9 25.25 -3.71 3.68
N ARG A 10 24.58 -4.55 2.89
CA ARG A 10 24.93 -5.99 2.76
C ARG A 10 25.91 -6.29 1.64
N LYS A 11 25.96 -5.46 0.60
CA LYS A 11 26.74 -5.71 -0.62
C LYS A 11 27.76 -4.63 -0.92
N ALA A 12 27.72 -3.49 -0.23
CA ALA A 12 28.51 -2.29 -0.55
C ALA A 12 28.33 -1.81 -2.01
N GLU A 13 27.14 -2.05 -2.58
CA GLU A 13 26.79 -1.75 -3.96
C GLU A 13 25.53 -0.90 -4.04
N GLU A 14 25.44 -0.06 -5.08
CA GLU A 14 24.22 0.67 -5.40
C GLU A 14 23.46 0.02 -6.56
N LEU A 15 22.17 -0.26 -6.33
CA LEU A 15 21.27 -0.69 -7.39
C LEU A 15 20.65 0.52 -8.13
N PRO A 16 20.56 0.44 -9.47
CA PRO A 16 19.73 1.32 -10.26
C PRO A 16 18.28 1.34 -9.75
N ALA A 17 17.69 2.54 -9.69
CA ALA A 17 16.32 2.73 -9.21
C ALA A 17 15.30 1.92 -10.02
N GLU A 18 15.50 1.81 -11.33
CA GLU A 18 14.62 1.04 -12.23
C GLU A 18 14.51 -0.43 -11.82
N ILE A 19 15.58 -1.05 -11.32
CA ILE A 19 15.55 -2.45 -10.87
C ILE A 19 14.67 -2.59 -9.63
N ILE A 20 14.83 -1.66 -8.68
CA ILE A 20 14.01 -1.61 -7.46
C ILE A 20 12.54 -1.33 -7.80
N GLU A 21 12.28 -0.42 -8.74
CA GLU A 21 10.92 -0.10 -9.20
C GLU A 21 10.26 -1.28 -9.92
N ASN A 22 11.00 -1.99 -10.76
CA ASN A 22 10.50 -3.19 -11.44
C ASN A 22 10.16 -4.29 -10.43
N TYR A 23 11.02 -4.51 -9.42
CA TYR A 23 10.71 -5.40 -8.31
C TYR A 23 9.40 -5.01 -7.62
N LEU A 24 9.28 -3.75 -7.18
CA LEU A 24 8.10 -3.29 -6.45
C LEU A 24 6.80 -3.34 -7.27
N ARG A 25 6.91 -3.24 -8.59
CA ARG A 25 5.77 -3.26 -9.50
C ARG A 25 5.34 -4.68 -9.87
N TYR A 26 6.29 -5.56 -10.16
CA TYR A 26 6.05 -6.85 -10.80
C TYR A 26 6.44 -8.06 -9.94
N GLY A 27 7.21 -7.87 -8.88
CA GLY A 27 7.73 -8.95 -8.02
C GLY A 27 8.93 -9.70 -8.59
N ASP A 28 9.34 -9.37 -9.81
CA ASP A 28 10.44 -10.02 -10.52
C ASP A 28 11.52 -9.02 -10.89
N THR A 29 12.76 -9.50 -10.93
CA THR A 29 13.92 -8.74 -11.38
C THR A 29 14.84 -9.58 -12.23
N LYS A 30 15.37 -8.99 -13.29
CA LYS A 30 16.39 -9.60 -14.15
C LYS A 30 17.81 -9.56 -13.54
N VAL A 31 17.92 -9.57 -12.21
CA VAL A 31 19.20 -9.61 -11.47
C VAL A 31 19.36 -10.92 -10.71
N GLY A 32 20.54 -11.16 -10.16
CA GLY A 32 20.82 -12.38 -9.40
C GLY A 32 19.88 -12.57 -8.20
N GLY A 33 19.53 -13.83 -7.92
CA GLY A 33 18.53 -14.18 -6.90
C GLY A 33 18.83 -13.66 -5.49
N GLU A 34 20.10 -13.45 -5.14
CA GLU A 34 20.47 -12.84 -3.85
C GLU A 34 19.98 -11.39 -3.71
N TYR A 35 20.01 -10.59 -4.78
CA TYR A 35 19.47 -9.22 -4.73
C TYR A 35 17.96 -9.24 -4.57
N GLN A 36 17.27 -10.15 -5.28
CA GLN A 36 15.83 -10.29 -5.15
C GLN A 36 15.42 -10.67 -3.72
N GLN A 37 16.15 -11.59 -3.08
CA GLN A 37 15.92 -11.95 -1.68
C GLN A 37 16.10 -10.76 -0.73
N LEU A 38 17.14 -9.94 -0.92
CA LEU A 38 17.34 -8.72 -0.12
C LEU A 38 16.23 -7.69 -0.36
N MET A 39 15.77 -7.52 -1.61
CA MET A 39 14.65 -6.64 -1.92
C MET A 39 13.35 -7.11 -1.23
N GLU A 40 13.11 -8.42 -1.24
CA GLU A 40 11.97 -9.05 -0.58
C GLU A 40 12.05 -8.92 0.95
N GLU A 41 13.22 -9.12 1.56
CA GLU A 41 13.44 -8.93 2.99
C GLU A 41 13.09 -7.49 3.41
N ALA A 42 13.61 -6.49 2.70
CA ALA A 42 13.33 -5.09 2.99
C ALA A 42 11.85 -4.72 2.77
N ALA A 43 11.22 -5.25 1.72
CA ALA A 43 9.80 -5.02 1.44
C ALA A 43 8.91 -5.66 2.52
N LYS A 44 9.19 -6.90 2.92
CA LYS A 44 8.46 -7.60 4.00
C LYS A 44 8.58 -6.83 5.31
N SER A 45 9.78 -6.45 5.71
CA SER A 45 10.00 -5.67 6.93
C SER A 45 9.24 -4.34 6.92
N TYR A 46 9.09 -3.70 5.75
CA TYR A 46 8.28 -2.49 5.63
C TYR A 46 6.79 -2.76 5.79
N VAL A 47 6.26 -3.81 5.15
CA VAL A 47 4.85 -4.20 5.25
C VAL A 47 4.50 -4.67 6.67
N ASP A 48 5.38 -5.39 7.35
CA ASP A 48 5.18 -5.81 8.74
C ASP A 48 5.00 -4.61 9.67
N LYS A 49 5.76 -3.53 9.44
CA LYS A 49 5.61 -2.27 10.20
C LYS A 49 4.25 -1.62 9.96
N ILE A 50 3.70 -1.70 8.74
CA ILE A 50 2.35 -1.21 8.45
C ILE A 50 1.32 -1.99 9.28
N PHE A 51 1.38 -3.32 9.28
CA PHE A 51 0.44 -4.14 10.04
C PHE A 51 0.61 -3.98 11.56
N ALA A 52 1.85 -3.81 12.04
CA ALA A 52 2.12 -3.50 13.43
C ALA A 52 1.48 -2.16 13.85
N GLU A 53 1.61 -1.13 13.01
CA GLU A 53 0.99 0.17 13.24
C GLU A 53 -0.54 0.06 13.23
N LEU A 54 -1.13 -0.63 12.24
CA LEU A 54 -2.57 -0.87 12.20
C LEU A 54 -3.07 -1.54 13.49
N LYS A 55 -2.37 -2.57 13.97
CA LYS A 55 -2.71 -3.28 15.21
C LYS A 55 -2.58 -2.37 16.44
N ALA A 56 -1.56 -1.51 16.48
CA ALA A 56 -1.38 -0.52 17.54
C ALA A 56 -2.55 0.48 17.60
N HIS A 57 -3.15 0.80 16.45
CA HIS A 57 -4.36 1.64 16.32
C HIS A 57 -5.69 0.84 16.36
N GLY A 58 -5.65 -0.40 16.84
CA GLY A 58 -6.86 -1.18 17.15
C GLY A 58 -7.41 -2.02 15.99
N TYR A 59 -6.70 -2.15 14.87
CA TYR A 59 -7.08 -3.11 13.84
C TYR A 59 -7.06 -4.54 14.39
N ASN A 60 -8.19 -5.24 14.24
CA ASN A 60 -8.31 -6.65 14.57
C ASN A 60 -8.79 -7.43 13.33
N PRO A 61 -7.95 -8.27 12.71
CA PRO A 61 -8.30 -8.99 11.49
C PRO A 61 -9.47 -9.99 11.68
N ASN A 62 -9.76 -10.42 12.91
CA ASN A 62 -10.91 -11.29 13.18
C ASN A 62 -12.24 -10.54 13.28
N LEU A 63 -12.20 -9.21 13.46
CA LEU A 63 -13.39 -8.39 13.69
C LEU A 63 -13.62 -7.35 12.58
N MET A 64 -12.62 -7.11 11.73
CA MET A 64 -12.61 -5.98 10.80
C MET A 64 -12.13 -6.40 9.42
N LYS A 65 -12.80 -5.88 8.39
CA LYS A 65 -12.30 -5.91 7.02
C LYS A 65 -11.31 -4.79 6.79
N LEU A 66 -10.23 -5.06 6.06
CA LEU A 66 -9.21 -4.08 5.71
C LEU A 66 -9.28 -3.76 4.21
N TYR A 67 -9.47 -2.48 3.88
CA TYR A 67 -9.42 -1.99 2.50
C TYR A 67 -8.11 -1.25 2.27
N ILE A 68 -7.29 -1.73 1.35
CA ILE A 68 -6.00 -1.13 1.00
C ILE A 68 -6.12 -0.52 -0.41
N MET A 69 -5.71 0.75 -0.54
CA MET A 69 -5.81 1.50 -1.79
C MET A 69 -4.56 2.38 -1.99
N GLY A 70 -4.41 2.92 -3.20
CA GLY A 70 -3.31 3.82 -3.55
C GLY A 70 -2.06 3.09 -4.06
N GLY A 71 -1.05 3.85 -4.50
CA GLY A 71 0.12 3.28 -5.17
C GLY A 71 0.94 2.31 -4.31
N GLY A 72 0.95 2.51 -2.99
CA GLY A 72 1.62 1.62 -2.04
C GLY A 72 0.90 0.29 -1.81
N ALA A 73 -0.34 0.12 -2.29
CA ALA A 73 -1.08 -1.12 -2.11
C ALA A 73 -0.36 -2.33 -2.73
N LYS A 74 0.37 -2.09 -3.83
CA LYS A 74 1.05 -3.17 -4.57
C LYS A 74 2.14 -3.87 -3.76
N VAL A 75 2.90 -3.15 -2.94
CA VAL A 75 3.93 -3.80 -2.11
C VAL A 75 3.31 -4.67 -1.03
N VAL A 76 2.19 -4.24 -0.45
CA VAL A 76 1.46 -5.06 0.52
C VAL A 76 0.92 -6.31 -0.15
N GLU A 77 0.33 -6.19 -1.33
CA GLU A 77 -0.17 -7.34 -2.10
C GLU A 77 0.95 -8.32 -2.50
N LEU A 78 2.15 -7.79 -2.77
CA LEU A 78 3.29 -8.59 -3.23
C LEU A 78 3.90 -9.45 -2.11
N VAL A 79 4.09 -8.87 -0.92
CA VAL A 79 4.89 -9.53 0.15
C VAL A 79 4.21 -9.62 1.51
N GLY A 80 3.03 -9.03 1.67
CA GLY A 80 2.33 -8.99 2.94
C GLY A 80 1.78 -10.35 3.36
N ASP A 81 1.79 -10.58 4.67
CA ASP A 81 1.10 -11.71 5.30
C ASP A 81 -0.24 -11.23 5.86
N TYR A 82 -1.34 -11.62 5.20
CA TYR A 82 -2.69 -11.23 5.58
C TYR A 82 -3.73 -12.25 5.12
N ASP A 83 -4.88 -12.24 5.80
CA ASP A 83 -6.03 -13.06 5.41
C ASP A 83 -6.72 -12.47 4.17
N SER A 84 -6.59 -13.16 3.03
CA SER A 84 -7.19 -12.75 1.75
C SER A 84 -8.73 -12.74 1.75
N GLY A 85 -9.37 -13.39 2.73
CA GLY A 85 -10.82 -13.31 2.94
C GLY A 85 -11.27 -11.99 3.60
N ASN A 86 -10.37 -11.34 4.33
CA ASN A 86 -10.65 -10.13 5.11
C ASN A 86 -9.97 -8.86 4.58
N VAL A 87 -8.99 -9.00 3.68
CA VAL A 87 -8.32 -7.88 3.01
C VAL A 87 -8.83 -7.71 1.59
N THR A 88 -9.14 -6.47 1.20
CA THR A 88 -9.55 -6.11 -0.16
C THR A 88 -8.64 -5.01 -0.71
N PHE A 89 -8.12 -5.23 -1.92
CA PHE A 89 -7.34 -4.24 -2.65
C PHE A 89 -8.21 -3.48 -3.64
N ASN A 90 -8.26 -2.15 -3.53
CA ASN A 90 -8.90 -1.31 -4.53
C ASN A 90 -7.84 -0.71 -5.45
N HIS A 91 -7.81 -1.20 -6.69
CA HIS A 91 -6.86 -0.77 -7.72
C HIS A 91 -7.33 0.45 -8.51
N ASP A 92 -8.49 1.03 -8.18
CA ASP A 92 -8.88 2.31 -8.77
C ASP A 92 -7.97 3.42 -8.23
N ILE A 93 -7.02 3.86 -9.06
CA ILE A 93 -6.10 4.95 -8.72
C ILE A 93 -6.83 6.26 -8.36
N ARG A 94 -8.11 6.38 -8.75
CA ARG A 94 -8.97 7.53 -8.47
C ARG A 94 -9.89 7.29 -7.26
N ALA A 95 -9.75 6.20 -6.51
CA ALA A 95 -10.65 5.87 -5.40
C ALA A 95 -10.82 7.04 -4.41
N ASN A 96 -9.71 7.68 -4.01
CA ASN A 96 -9.77 8.86 -3.13
C ASN A 96 -10.44 10.06 -3.81
N ALA A 97 -10.12 10.33 -5.08
CA ALA A 97 -10.70 11.44 -5.83
C ALA A 97 -12.22 11.29 -5.99
N LYS A 98 -12.69 10.09 -6.35
CA LYS A 98 -14.13 9.75 -6.42
C LYS A 98 -14.82 9.91 -5.06
N GLY A 99 -14.14 9.48 -3.99
CA GLY A 99 -14.63 9.67 -2.63
C GLY A 99 -14.80 11.16 -2.28
N TYR A 100 -13.82 12.00 -2.59
CA TYR A 100 -13.89 13.44 -2.37
C TYR A 100 -14.97 14.12 -3.21
N GLU A 101 -15.07 13.77 -4.49
CA GLU A 101 -16.11 14.27 -5.39
C GLU A 101 -17.51 13.95 -4.85
N TYR A 102 -17.73 12.68 -4.48
CA TYR A 102 -19.01 12.25 -3.92
C TYR A 102 -19.32 12.94 -2.59
N PHE A 103 -18.34 13.08 -1.70
CA PHE A 103 -18.50 13.78 -0.44
C PHE A 103 -18.93 15.25 -0.65
N CYS A 104 -18.26 15.96 -1.56
CA CYS A 104 -18.61 17.34 -1.92
C CYS A 104 -20.02 17.41 -2.54
N TYR A 105 -20.36 16.50 -3.45
CA TYR A 105 -21.68 16.42 -4.06
C TYR A 105 -22.79 16.25 -3.00
N MET A 106 -22.60 15.35 -2.03
CA MET A 106 -23.56 15.13 -0.95
C MET A 106 -23.72 16.35 -0.03
N LYS A 107 -22.61 17.06 0.27
CA LYS A 107 -22.65 18.30 1.04
C LYS A 107 -23.47 19.38 0.33
N LEU A 108 -23.24 19.58 -0.97
CA LEU A 108 -23.98 20.55 -1.78
C LEU A 108 -25.47 20.21 -1.87
N ARG A 109 -25.81 18.92 -2.05
CA ARG A 109 -27.20 18.47 -2.06
C ARG A 109 -27.93 18.77 -0.76
N ARG A 110 -27.28 18.51 0.38
CA ARG A 110 -27.86 18.80 1.69
C ARG A 110 -28.13 20.30 1.88
N GLN A 111 -27.20 21.16 1.47
CA GLN A 111 -27.37 22.61 1.55
C GLN A 111 -28.54 23.10 0.68
N LYS A 112 -28.66 22.60 -0.56
CA LYS A 112 -29.79 22.92 -1.44
C LYS A 112 -31.12 22.50 -0.84
N ALA A 113 -31.21 21.29 -0.28
CA ALA A 113 -32.44 20.80 0.35
C ALA A 113 -32.86 21.65 1.56
N MET A 114 -31.91 22.10 2.38
CA MET A 114 -32.18 23.01 3.50
C MET A 114 -32.62 24.40 3.04
N ALA A 115 -32.03 24.93 1.96
CA ALA A 115 -32.42 26.21 1.40
C ALA A 115 -33.80 26.21 0.73
N SER A 116 -34.28 25.06 0.24
CA SER A 116 -35.62 24.91 -0.34
C SER A 116 -36.73 24.63 0.68
N ALA A 117 -36.37 24.40 1.95
CA ALA A 117 -37.30 24.01 3.02
C ALA A 117 -37.65 25.16 3.98
N GLY A 118 -37.07 26.35 3.81
CA GLY A 118 -37.40 27.58 4.52
C GLY A 118 -37.96 28.62 3.57
#